data_AF-A0A0L0BU67-F1
#
_entry.id   AF-A0A0L0BU67-F1
#
_cell.length_a   1.000
_cell.length_b   1.000
_cell.length_c   1.000
_cell.angle_alpha   90.00
_cell.angle_beta   90.00
_cell.angle_gamma   90.00
#
_symmetry.space_group_name_H-M   'P 1'
#
loop_
_entity.id
_entity.type
_entity.pdbx_description
1 polymer ?
#
loop_
_entity_poly.entity_id
_entity_poly.type
_entity_poly.pdbx_seq_one_letter_code
_entity_poly.pdbx_strand_id
1 'polypeptide(L)'
;LADEYMEAFAEQEEIELEEARAAANYVDEDGFQLVVNKNRKRLADMPAPASEPKKKKSLEKDDFYKFQLRQQRKQEMSDLLKRYQEDKAKVEELKKQKKFRPY
;
A
#
# COMPACT_ATOMS: atom_id res chain seq x y z
N LEU A 1 38.15 -24.04 -2.66
CA LEU A 1 36.85 -24.20 -3.36
C LEU A 1 35.83 -23.16 -2.90
N ALA A 2 35.51 -23.05 -1.60
CA ALA A 2 34.66 -21.95 -1.11
C ALA A 2 35.37 -20.59 -1.17
N ASP A 3 36.63 -20.51 -0.71
CA ASP A 3 37.37 -19.24 -0.66
C ASP A 3 37.61 -18.63 -2.05
N GLU A 4 38.02 -19.46 -3.01
CA GLU A 4 38.22 -19.09 -4.42
C GLU A 4 36.92 -18.61 -5.10
N TYR A 5 35.78 -19.24 -4.78
CA TYR A 5 34.48 -18.80 -5.27
C TYR A 5 34.07 -17.43 -4.68
N MET A 6 34.36 -17.20 -3.40
CA MET A 6 34.06 -15.92 -2.74
C MET A 6 34.93 -14.79 -3.27
N GLU A 7 36.19 -15.07 -3.60
CA GLU A 7 37.13 -14.11 -4.21
C GLU A 7 36.67 -13.73 -5.63
N ALA A 8 36.38 -14.72 -6.49
CA ALA A 8 35.85 -14.47 -7.83
C ALA A 8 34.51 -13.71 -7.80
N PHE A 9 33.65 -13.99 -6.82
CA PHE A 9 32.39 -13.27 -6.63
C PHE A 9 32.61 -11.81 -6.20
N ALA A 10 33.57 -11.56 -5.31
CA ALA A 10 33.91 -10.20 -4.87
C ALA A 10 34.47 -9.36 -6.02
N GLU A 11 35.36 -9.94 -6.83
CA GLU A 11 35.89 -9.27 -8.03
C GLU A 11 34.78 -8.92 -9.02
N GLN A 12 33.85 -9.83 -9.27
CA GLN A 12 32.68 -9.56 -10.13
C GLN A 12 31.80 -8.44 -9.57
N GLU A 13 31.57 -8.41 -8.26
CA GLU A 13 30.77 -7.38 -7.61
C GLU A 13 31.42 -5.98 -7.69
N GLU A 14 32.75 -5.91 -7.62
CA GLU A 14 33.49 -4.65 -7.82
C GLU A 14 33.37 -4.15 -9.26
N ILE A 15 33.51 -5.04 -10.24
CA ILE A 15 33.36 -4.70 -11.67
C ILE A 15 31.95 -4.16 -11.95
N GLU A 16 30.90 -4.85 -11.49
CA GLU A 16 29.51 -4.42 -11.69
C GLU A 16 29.23 -3.05 -11.04
N LEU A 17 29.84 -2.78 -9.89
CA LEU A 17 29.72 -1.49 -9.19
C LEU A 17 30.41 -0.35 -9.98
N GLU A 18 31.59 -0.62 -10.54
CA GLU A 18 32.32 0.34 -11.38
C GLU A 18 31.55 0.65 -12.66
N GLU A 19 31.00 -0.38 -13.32
CA GLU A 19 30.13 -0.21 -14.48
C GLU A 19 28.87 0.59 -14.15
N ALA A 20 28.21 0.32 -13.02
CA ALA A 20 27.05 1.08 -12.59
C ALA A 20 27.39 2.55 -12.30
N ARG A 21 28.58 2.83 -11.75
CA ARG A 21 29.08 4.21 -11.54
C ARG A 21 29.46 4.88 -12.86
N ALA A 22 30.05 4.16 -13.79
CA ALA A 22 30.39 4.66 -15.12
C ALA A 22 29.12 5.00 -15.90
N ALA A 23 28.12 4.12 -15.88
CA ALA A 23 26.80 4.35 -16.47
C ALA A 23 26.08 5.54 -15.82
N ALA A 24 26.26 5.75 -14.52
CA ALA A 24 25.72 6.93 -13.85
C ALA A 24 26.39 8.23 -14.29
N ASN A 25 27.68 8.21 -14.64
CA ASN A 25 28.42 9.39 -15.12
C ASN A 25 28.27 9.61 -16.63
N TYR A 26 27.74 8.63 -17.35
CA TYR A 26 27.46 8.73 -18.77
C TYR A 26 26.28 9.68 -19.03
N VAL A 27 26.45 10.57 -20.00
CA VAL A 27 25.43 11.54 -20.44
C VAL A 27 25.07 11.21 -21.88
N ASP A 28 23.78 11.01 -22.13
CA ASP A 28 23.24 10.61 -23.43
C ASP A 28 23.31 11.76 -24.46
N GLU A 29 23.01 11.45 -25.73
CA GLU A 29 22.98 12.42 -26.85
C GLU A 29 22.03 13.60 -26.60
N ASP A 30 20.94 13.37 -25.87
CA ASP A 30 19.95 14.38 -25.48
C ASP A 30 20.33 15.14 -24.18
N GLY A 31 21.48 14.83 -23.57
CA GLY A 31 21.97 15.50 -22.37
C GLY A 31 21.40 15.00 -21.05
N PHE A 32 20.75 13.82 -21.02
CA PHE A 32 20.25 13.20 -19.79
C PHE A 32 21.30 12.29 -19.15
N GLN A 33 21.28 12.22 -17.81
CA GLN A 33 22.16 11.37 -17.01
C GLN A 33 21.35 10.30 -16.27
N LEU A 34 21.84 9.05 -16.25
CA LEU A 34 21.17 7.94 -15.57
C LEU A 34 21.28 8.05 -14.04
N VAL A 35 20.14 8.14 -13.36
CA VAL A 35 20.12 8.19 -11.88
C VAL A 35 20.19 6.78 -11.31
N VAL A 36 21.35 6.40 -10.76
CA VAL A 36 21.52 5.16 -10.00
C VAL A 36 21.44 5.41 -8.49
N ASN A 37 20.87 4.47 -7.74
CA ASN A 37 20.87 4.53 -6.28
C ASN A 37 22.18 3.94 -5.74
N LYS A 38 22.92 4.70 -4.92
CA LYS A 38 24.18 4.25 -4.28
C LYS A 38 24.07 2.92 -3.52
N ASN A 39 22.87 2.58 -3.03
CA ASN A 39 22.63 1.35 -2.27
C ASN A 39 22.24 0.15 -3.15
N ARG A 40 22.02 0.34 -4.47
CA ARG A 40 21.80 -0.77 -5.41
C ARG A 40 23.12 -1.07 -6.11
N LYS A 41 23.55 -2.32 -6.01
CA LYS A 41 24.86 -2.75 -6.52
C LYS A 41 24.85 -3.11 -8.00
N ARG A 42 23.69 -3.52 -8.53
CA ARG A 42 23.58 -4.03 -9.91
C ARG A 42 22.60 -3.20 -10.73
N LEU A 43 23.00 -2.89 -11.95
CA LEU A 43 22.17 -2.17 -12.92
C LEU A 43 20.93 -2.99 -13.32
N ALA A 44 21.05 -4.31 -13.35
CA ALA A 44 19.95 -5.24 -13.65
C ALA A 44 18.79 -5.21 -12.61
N ASP A 45 19.06 -4.74 -11.39
CA ASP A 45 18.03 -4.58 -10.35
C ASP A 45 17.24 -3.26 -10.49
N MET A 46 17.58 -2.43 -11.48
CA MET A 46 16.84 -1.22 -11.78
C MET A 46 15.50 -1.58 -12.44
N PRO A 47 14.36 -1.08 -11.93
CA PRO A 47 13.07 -1.38 -12.52
C PRO A 47 13.05 -0.86 -13.96
N ALA A 48 12.57 -1.69 -14.88
CA ALA A 48 12.34 -1.29 -16.26
C ALA A 48 11.47 -0.02 -16.30
N PRO A 49 11.70 0.89 -17.25
CA PRO A 49 11.03 2.19 -17.32
C PRO A 49 9.49 2.10 -17.40
N ALA A 50 8.94 0.91 -17.67
CA ALA A 50 7.51 0.63 -17.77
C ALA A 50 6.93 -0.18 -16.59
N SER A 51 7.62 -0.31 -15.45
CA SER A 51 6.99 -0.96 -14.28
C SER A 51 5.76 -0.15 -13.86
N GLU A 52 4.58 -0.76 -13.97
CA GLU A 52 3.30 -0.08 -13.73
C GLU A 52 3.33 0.71 -12.41
N PRO A 53 2.84 1.96 -12.37
CA PRO A 53 2.81 2.72 -11.14
C PRO A 53 1.97 1.94 -10.13
N LYS A 54 2.61 1.45 -9.06
CA LYS A 54 1.91 0.84 -7.93
C LYS A 54 0.78 1.78 -7.55
N LYS A 55 -0.47 1.30 -7.64
CA LYS A 55 -1.68 2.07 -7.34
C LYS A 55 -1.52 2.71 -5.97
N LYS A 56 -1.12 3.97 -5.93
CA LYS A 56 -1.03 4.74 -4.69
C LYS A 56 -2.46 4.84 -4.20
N LYS A 57 -2.71 4.50 -2.93
CA LYS A 57 -4.00 4.79 -2.29
C LYS A 57 -4.30 6.26 -2.57
N SER A 58 -5.49 6.56 -3.07
CA SER A 58 -5.90 7.93 -3.38
C SER A 58 -5.58 8.80 -2.16
N LEU A 59 -4.82 9.88 -2.38
CA LEU A 59 -4.50 10.86 -1.35
C LEU A 59 -5.72 11.73 -1.00
N GLU A 60 -6.86 11.47 -1.63
CA GLU A 60 -8.13 12.14 -1.40
C GLU A 60 -8.65 11.75 -0.02
N LYS A 61 -8.83 12.76 0.83
CA LYS A 61 -9.48 12.61 2.12
C LYS A 61 -10.97 12.70 1.89
N ASP A 62 -11.68 11.60 2.13
CA ASP A 62 -13.15 11.57 2.10
C ASP A 62 -13.76 12.56 3.12
N ASP A 63 -13.01 12.89 4.16
CA ASP A 63 -13.41 13.76 5.27
C ASP A 63 -12.65 15.09 5.31
N PHE A 64 -12.57 15.79 4.18
CA PHE A 64 -11.93 17.10 4.14
C PHE A 64 -12.62 18.12 5.07
N TYR A 65 -13.95 18.00 5.25
CA TYR A 65 -14.74 18.92 6.06
C TYR A 65 -15.40 18.27 7.28
N LYS A 66 -15.40 19.00 8.40
CA LYS A 66 -16.05 18.56 9.65
C LYS A 66 -17.56 18.25 9.51
N PHE A 67 -18.26 18.87 8.56
CA PHE A 67 -19.68 18.60 8.35
C PHE A 67 -19.92 17.22 7.74
N GLN A 68 -19.00 16.68 6.93
CA GLN A 68 -19.10 15.33 6.35
C GLN A 68 -19.10 14.30 7.48
N LEU A 69 -18.13 14.44 8.39
CA LEU A 69 -18.00 13.59 9.57
C LEU A 69 -19.22 13.69 10.51
N ARG A 70 -19.81 14.88 10.67
CA ARG A 70 -21.04 15.05 11.47
C ARG A 70 -22.24 14.37 10.80
N GLN A 71 -22.36 14.45 9.48
CA GLN A 71 -23.44 13.79 8.74
C GLN A 71 -23.31 12.27 8.78
N GLN A 72 -22.11 11.72 8.56
CA GLN A 72 -21.85 10.29 8.67
C GLN A 72 -22.22 9.75 10.07
N ARG A 73 -21.72 10.37 11.15
CA ARG A 73 -22.09 9.97 12.51
C ARG A 73 -23.59 10.04 12.77
N LYS A 74 -24.28 11.05 12.23
CA LYS A 74 -25.73 11.17 12.36
C LYS A 74 -26.45 10.04 11.62
N GLN A 75 -25.98 9.65 10.43
CA GLN A 75 -26.52 8.52 9.68
C GLN A 75 -26.31 7.21 10.42
N GLU A 76 -25.09 6.94 10.91
CA GLU A 76 -24.76 5.76 11.71
C GLU A 76 -25.65 5.65 12.96
N MET A 77 -25.82 6.75 13.70
CA MET A 77 -26.69 6.78 14.87
C MET A 77 -28.16 6.57 14.50
N SER A 78 -28.63 7.15 13.39
CA SER A 78 -29.99 6.94 12.90
C SER A 78 -30.23 5.48 12.54
N ASP A 79 -29.28 4.83 11.89
CA ASP A 79 -29.43 3.45 11.45
C ASP A 79 -29.33 2.47 12.62
N LEU A 80 -28.50 2.77 13.62
CA LEU A 80 -28.48 2.03 14.88
C LEU A 80 -29.84 2.10 15.59
N LEU A 81 -30.44 3.29 15.69
CA LEU A 81 -31.75 3.48 16.30
C LEU A 81 -32.86 2.72 15.55
N LYS A 82 -32.85 2.74 14.21
CA LYS A 82 -33.79 1.96 13.40
C LYS A 82 -33.69 0.47 13.68
N ARG A 83 -32.47 -0.09 13.61
CA ARG A 83 -32.23 -1.51 13.89
C ARG A 83 -32.69 -1.91 15.30
N TYR A 84 -32.41 -1.06 16.28
CA TYR A 84 -32.87 -1.28 17.66
C TYR A 84 -34.40 -1.31 17.76
N GLN A 85 -35.09 -0.38 17.08
CA GLN A 85 -36.56 -0.36 17.06
C GLN A 85 -37.14 -1.61 16.38
N GLU A 86 -36.57 -2.03 15.27
CA GLU A 86 -36.95 -3.26 14.56
C GLU A 86 -36.78 -4.49 15.45
N ASP A 87 -35.64 -4.62 16.12
CA ASP A 87 -35.37 -5.76 16.99
C ASP A 87 -36.26 -5.73 18.24
N LYS A 88 -36.54 -4.54 18.78
CA LYS A 88 -37.53 -4.37 19.86
C LYS A 88 -38.91 -4.85 19.41
N ALA A 89 -39.36 -4.46 18.21
CA ALA A 89 -40.65 -4.89 17.66
C ALA A 89 -40.71 -6.42 17.47
N LYS A 90 -39.66 -7.04 16.90
CA LYS A 90 -39.55 -8.50 16.79
C LYS A 90 -39.64 -9.19 18.15
N VAL A 91 -38.94 -8.67 19.16
CA VAL A 91 -38.99 -9.22 20.53
C VAL A 91 -40.39 -9.09 21.13
N GLU A 92 -41.08 -7.97 20.92
CA GLU A 92 -42.47 -7.79 21.37
C GLU A 92 -43.42 -8.79 20.70
N GLU A 93 -43.26 -9.06 19.40
CA GLU A 93 -44.02 -10.09 18.69
C GLU A 93 -43.73 -11.50 19.23
N LEU A 94 -42.46 -11.84 19.46
CA LEU A 94 -42.08 -13.13 20.05
C LEU A 94 -42.62 -13.31 21.47
N LYS A 95 -42.66 -12.23 22.27
CA LYS A 95 -43.28 -12.22 23.60
C LYS A 95 -44.78 -12.42 23.51
N LYS A 96 -45.48 -11.75 22.60
CA LYS A 96 -46.92 -11.96 22.34
C LYS A 96 -47.21 -13.41 21.94
N GLN A 97 -46.36 -14.01 21.11
CA GLN A 97 -46.46 -15.42 20.71
C GLN A 97 -45.98 -16.41 21.79
N LYS A 98 -45.52 -15.94 22.97
CA LYS A 98 -44.90 -16.75 24.03
C LYS A 98 -43.72 -17.63 23.56
N LYS A 99 -43.04 -17.24 22.48
CA LYS A 99 -41.88 -17.96 21.89
C LYS A 99 -40.54 -17.35 22.29
N PHE A 100 -40.54 -16.27 23.08
CA PHE A 100 -39.32 -15.59 23.51
C PHE A 100 -38.60 -16.40 24.61
N ARG A 101 -37.38 -16.87 24.33
CA ARG A 101 -36.49 -17.59 25.26
C ARG A 101 -35.19 -16.81 25.45
N PRO A 102 -35.01 -16.08 26.56
CA PRO A 102 -33.86 -15.20 26.79
C PRO A 102 -32.61 -15.91 27.34
N TYR A 103 -32.72 -17.17 27.77
CA TYR A 103 -31.65 -17.99 28.32
C TYR A 103 -31.67 -19.36 27.65
#